data_AF-A0A7V6P9A0-F1
#
_entry.id   AF-A0A7V6P9A0-F1
#
_cell.length_a   1.000
_cell.length_b   1.000
_cell.length_c   1.000
_cell.angle_alpha   90.00
_cell.angle_beta   90.00
_cell.angle_gamma   90.00
#
_symmetry.space_group_name_H-M   'P 1'
#
loop_
_entity.id
_entity.type
_entity.pdbx_description
1 polymer ?
#
loop_
_entity_poly.entity_id
_entity_poly.type
_entity_poly.pdbx_seq_one_letter_code
_entity_poly.pdbx_strand_id
1 'polypeptide(L)'
;MNIVHVIGSYDPAKGGPQAVVVRLAAAQAALGHEVTIVSYSDDEVSRRAVAATAAIPGFDRVRTLLLPMPDLRETLSGSAAAKAMEALLRATDFVHLHGVWETNLLRASMLCRRFSVPYCVCCCGMLDVWSMQQSTWKKKLAMRLGFRRMLDGAAFIHALNADEIELMRPLGLKAPPVIIPNGIFLNEVEGGEADVGGLPRRPYVLFLSRLHYKKGLDILADAFRRVAPLFPDVDLVVAGP
;
A
#
# COMPACT_ATOMS: atom_id res chain seq x y z
N MET A 1 21.19 -7.39 -2.46
CA MET A 1 20.61 -6.35 -3.32
C MET A 1 20.23 -5.18 -2.44
N ASN A 2 20.38 -3.97 -2.97
CA ASN A 2 19.92 -2.72 -2.40
C ASN A 2 18.53 -2.42 -2.99
N ILE A 3 17.50 -2.45 -2.14
CA ILE A 3 16.09 -2.27 -2.54
C ILE A 3 15.56 -1.00 -1.87
N VAL A 4 14.94 -0.13 -2.66
CA VAL A 4 14.33 1.10 -2.14
C VAL A 4 12.83 1.08 -2.33
N HIS A 5 12.10 1.24 -1.24
CA HIS A 5 10.65 1.45 -1.24
C HIS A 5 10.38 2.95 -1.19
N VAL A 6 9.53 3.47 -2.09
CA VAL A 6 9.09 4.86 -2.05
C VAL A 6 7.57 4.88 -1.86
N ILE A 7 7.12 5.62 -0.85
CA ILE A 7 5.69 5.81 -0.54
C ILE A 7 5.43 7.26 -0.15
N GLY A 8 4.24 7.78 -0.44
CA GLY A 8 3.87 9.15 -0.04
C GLY A 8 3.88 9.36 1.47
N SER A 9 3.38 8.38 2.23
CA SER A 9 3.39 8.38 3.69
C SER A 9 3.19 6.95 4.17
N TYR A 10 4.05 6.48 5.07
CA TYR A 10 3.93 5.19 5.77
C TYR A 10 3.23 5.28 7.15
N ASP A 11 2.45 6.34 7.36
CA ASP A 11 1.62 6.51 8.56
C ASP A 11 0.57 5.38 8.69
N PRO A 12 0.58 4.57 9.76
CA PRO A 12 -0.37 3.47 9.92
C PRO A 12 -1.83 3.94 9.97
N ALA A 13 -2.09 5.19 10.33
CA ALA A 13 -3.45 5.74 10.34
C ALA A 13 -4.06 5.90 8.92
N LYS A 14 -3.23 5.86 7.87
CA LYS A 14 -3.67 6.06 6.48
C LYS A 14 -4.08 4.78 5.76
N GLY A 15 -3.96 3.63 6.42
CA GLY A 15 -4.60 2.37 6.01
C GLY A 15 -3.65 1.26 5.55
N GLY A 16 -4.18 0.39 4.69
CA GLY A 16 -3.56 -0.89 4.32
C GLY A 16 -2.21 -0.79 3.61
N PRO A 17 -2.01 0.09 2.59
CA PRO A 17 -0.75 0.17 1.87
C PRO A 17 0.46 0.44 2.78
N GLN A 18 0.28 1.29 3.81
CA GLN A 18 1.32 1.62 4.77
C GLN A 18 1.76 0.42 5.60
N ALA A 19 0.79 -0.37 6.06
CA ALA A 19 1.02 -1.61 6.78
C ALA A 19 1.73 -2.68 5.92
N VAL A 20 1.49 -2.68 4.61
CA VAL A 20 2.11 -3.60 3.66
C VAL A 20 3.56 -3.23 3.39
N VAL A 21 3.88 -1.95 3.15
CA VAL A 21 5.26 -1.51 2.83
C VAL A 21 6.23 -1.91 3.92
N VAL A 22 5.88 -1.65 5.19
CA VAL A 22 6.76 -1.95 6.32
C VAL A 22 7.00 -3.46 6.50
N ARG A 23 5.97 -4.28 6.28
CA ARG A 23 6.07 -5.75 6.36
C ARG A 23 6.88 -6.33 5.20
N LEU A 24 6.62 -5.86 3.99
CA LEU A 24 7.35 -6.28 2.81
C LEU A 24 8.84 -5.92 2.92
N ALA A 25 9.14 -4.71 3.39
CA ALA A 25 10.52 -4.27 3.61
C ALA A 25 11.22 -5.13 4.68
N ALA A 26 10.55 -5.42 5.80
CA ALA A 26 11.09 -6.29 6.85
C ALA A 26 11.34 -7.71 6.33
N ALA A 27 10.40 -8.29 5.57
CA ALA A 27 10.55 -9.61 4.98
C ALA A 27 11.74 -9.67 3.99
N GLN A 28 11.93 -8.65 3.16
CA GLN A 28 13.08 -8.56 2.27
C GLN A 28 14.41 -8.36 3.03
N ALA A 29 14.42 -7.58 4.11
CA ALA A 29 15.58 -7.45 4.97
C ALA A 29 15.93 -8.77 5.67
N ALA A 30 14.93 -9.56 6.05
CA ALA A 30 15.12 -10.91 6.60
C ALA A 30 15.76 -11.89 5.60
N LEU A 31 15.54 -11.67 4.29
CA LEU A 31 16.20 -12.41 3.21
C LEU A 31 17.64 -11.93 2.91
N GLY A 32 18.16 -10.96 3.68
CA GLY A 32 19.54 -10.45 3.54
C GLY A 32 19.70 -9.32 2.53
N HIS A 33 18.61 -8.68 2.09
CA HIS A 33 18.69 -7.47 1.26
C HIS A 33 18.93 -6.22 2.12
N GLU A 34 19.64 -5.23 1.58
CA GLU A 34 19.66 -3.89 2.18
C GLU A 34 18.40 -3.15 1.73
N VAL A 35 17.50 -2.85 2.67
CA VAL A 35 16.20 -2.24 2.35
C VAL A 35 16.10 -0.85 2.95
N THR A 36 15.69 0.13 2.14
CA THR A 36 15.44 1.50 2.59
C THR A 36 14.02 1.95 2.23
N ILE A 37 13.28 2.50 3.19
CA ILE A 37 11.97 3.14 2.95
C ILE A 37 12.16 4.65 2.86
N VAL A 38 11.72 5.25 1.76
CA VAL A 38 11.61 6.70 1.57
C VAL A 38 10.16 7.12 1.73
N SER A 39 9.89 8.04 2.65
CA SER A 39 8.54 8.53 2.93
C SER A 39 8.56 9.97 3.45
N TYR A 40 7.50 10.73 3.19
CA TYR A 40 7.24 11.96 3.96
C TYR A 40 6.83 11.61 5.39
N SER A 41 7.30 12.39 6.35
CA SER A 41 7.06 12.21 7.78
C SER A 41 7.16 13.52 8.55
N ASP A 42 6.46 13.58 9.67
CA ASP A 42 6.62 14.54 10.76
C ASP A 42 6.78 13.77 12.08
N ASP A 43 6.85 14.48 13.21
CA ASP A 43 7.04 13.85 14.53
C ASP A 43 5.89 12.90 14.91
N GLU A 44 4.66 13.24 14.53
CA GLU A 44 3.47 12.44 14.87
C GLU A 44 3.37 11.18 14.01
N VAL A 45 3.61 11.32 12.70
CA VAL A 45 3.71 10.19 11.77
C VAL A 45 4.85 9.26 12.19
N SER A 46 6.01 9.81 12.53
CA SER A 46 7.17 9.01 12.95
C SER A 46 6.87 8.24 14.23
N ARG A 47 6.26 8.89 15.24
CA ARG A 47 5.87 8.22 16.50
C ARG A 47 4.90 7.06 16.25
N ARG A 48 3.87 7.28 15.42
CA ARG A 48 2.88 6.24 15.09
C ARG A 48 3.50 5.11 14.28
N ALA A 49 4.35 5.43 13.31
CA ALA A 49 5.06 4.43 12.52
C ALA A 49 5.95 3.55 13.40
N VAL A 50 6.75 4.15 14.30
CA VAL A 50 7.60 3.41 15.25
C VAL A 50 6.77 2.46 16.12
N ALA A 51 5.63 2.93 16.66
CA ALA A 51 4.74 2.08 17.45
C ALA A 51 4.16 0.92 16.63
N ALA A 52 3.76 1.17 15.38
CA ALA A 52 3.16 0.16 14.51
C ALA A 52 4.17 -0.85 13.95
N THR A 53 5.46 -0.50 13.87
CA THR A 53 6.49 -1.39 13.35
C THR A 53 7.27 -2.13 14.43
N ALA A 54 7.13 -1.76 15.71
CA ALA A 54 7.85 -2.38 16.82
C ALA A 54 7.63 -3.91 16.94
N ALA A 55 6.44 -4.41 16.57
CA ALA A 55 6.11 -5.83 16.62
C ALA A 55 6.48 -6.59 15.32
N ILE A 56 6.95 -5.91 14.28
CA ILE A 56 7.23 -6.52 12.98
C ILE A 56 8.63 -7.16 13.01
N PRO A 57 8.74 -8.50 12.84
CA PRO A 57 10.02 -9.18 12.89
C PRO A 57 11.00 -8.66 11.82
N GLY A 58 12.21 -8.26 12.24
CA GLY A 58 13.28 -7.83 11.35
C GLY A 58 13.14 -6.40 10.80
N PHE A 59 12.15 -5.63 11.25
CA PHE A 59 12.00 -4.23 10.81
C PHE A 59 13.15 -3.32 11.30
N ASP A 60 13.82 -3.68 12.40
CA ASP A 60 15.03 -3.03 12.91
C ASP A 60 16.19 -2.99 11.90
N ARG A 61 16.17 -3.89 10.91
CA ARG A 61 17.15 -3.95 9.82
C ARG A 61 16.81 -3.05 8.63
N VAL A 62 15.61 -2.48 8.61
CA VAL A 62 15.13 -1.61 7.53
C VAL A 62 15.58 -0.17 7.79
N ARG A 63 16.29 0.42 6.84
CA ARG A 63 16.68 1.83 6.90
C ARG A 63 15.52 2.72 6.49
N THR A 64 15.49 3.94 7.00
CA THR A 64 14.49 4.95 6.60
C THR A 64 15.17 6.24 6.14
N LEU A 65 14.62 6.83 5.07
CA LEU A 65 14.91 8.19 4.62
C LEU A 65 13.63 9.00 4.74
N LEU A 66 13.50 9.74 5.83
CA LEU A 66 12.31 10.52 6.13
C LEU A 66 12.45 11.93 5.58
N LEU A 67 11.53 12.29 4.69
CA LEU A 67 11.43 13.61 4.10
C LEU A 67 10.47 14.47 4.93
N PRO A 68 10.71 15.78 5.12
CA PRO A 68 9.75 16.66 5.77
C PRO A 68 8.41 16.66 5.04
N MET A 69 7.30 16.78 5.78
CA MET A 69 5.96 16.87 5.19
C MET A 69 5.91 17.93 4.07
N PRO A 70 5.35 17.59 2.89
CA PRO A 70 5.44 18.44 1.72
C PRO A 70 4.51 19.66 1.87
N ASP A 71 5.05 20.84 1.60
CA ASP A 71 4.23 22.03 1.35
C ASP A 71 3.58 21.95 -0.05
N LEU A 72 2.87 22.99 -0.47
CA LEU A 72 2.25 23.04 -1.80
C LEU A 72 3.29 22.96 -2.94
N ARG A 73 4.47 23.55 -2.76
CA ARG A 73 5.52 23.55 -3.79
C ARG A 73 6.14 22.16 -3.95
N GLU A 74 6.37 21.47 -2.84
CA GLU A 74 6.88 20.10 -2.85
C GLU A 74 5.81 19.12 -3.32
N THR A 75 4.54 19.32 -2.93
CA THR A 75 3.42 18.51 -3.42
C THR A 75 3.31 18.57 -4.94
N LEU A 76 3.54 19.74 -5.56
CA LEU A 76 3.48 19.91 -7.01
C LEU A 76 4.77 19.49 -7.73
N SER A 77 5.93 19.83 -7.16
CA SER A 77 7.21 19.67 -7.86
C SER A 77 7.99 18.40 -7.47
N GLY A 78 7.88 17.92 -6.24
CA GLY A 78 8.67 16.79 -5.71
C GLY A 78 10.18 17.02 -5.74
N SER A 79 10.64 18.27 -5.77
CA SER A 79 12.04 18.60 -6.06
C SER A 79 12.96 18.28 -4.90
N ALA A 80 12.50 18.52 -3.66
CA ALA A 80 13.27 18.17 -2.47
C ALA A 80 13.38 16.64 -2.32
N ALA A 81 12.28 15.92 -2.57
CA ALA A 81 12.27 14.47 -2.61
C ALA A 81 13.22 13.92 -3.69
N ALA A 82 13.21 14.48 -4.90
CA ALA A 82 14.12 14.09 -5.97
C ALA A 82 15.58 14.28 -5.56
N LYS A 83 15.92 15.43 -4.98
CA LYS A 83 17.28 15.73 -4.50
C LYS A 83 17.72 14.76 -3.39
N ALA A 84 16.86 14.49 -2.43
CA ALA A 84 17.15 13.60 -1.32
C ALA A 84 17.34 12.14 -1.78
N MET A 85 16.58 11.70 -2.78
CA MET A 85 16.66 10.35 -3.32
C MET A 85 17.79 10.14 -4.34
N GLU A 86 18.43 11.20 -4.87
CA GLU A 86 19.32 11.09 -6.03
C GLU A 86 20.53 10.17 -5.78
N ALA A 87 21.24 10.36 -4.66
CA ALA A 87 22.40 9.53 -4.31
C ALA A 87 21.99 8.10 -3.95
N LEU A 88 20.88 7.96 -3.21
CA LEU A 88 20.34 6.67 -2.79
C LEU A 88 19.97 5.81 -4.01
N LEU A 89 19.17 6.35 -4.93
CA LEU A 89 18.70 5.62 -6.10
C LEU A 89 19.80 5.27 -7.08
N ARG A 90 20.91 6.03 -7.13
CA ARG A 90 22.06 5.68 -7.97
C ARG A 90 22.76 4.39 -7.54
N ALA A 91 22.71 4.06 -6.24
CA ALA A 91 23.33 2.85 -5.67
C ALA A 91 22.32 1.72 -5.42
N THR A 92 21.12 1.84 -6.00
CA THR A 92 20.00 0.92 -5.78
C THR A 92 19.90 -0.08 -6.94
N ASP A 93 19.66 -1.34 -6.62
CA ASP A 93 19.47 -2.41 -7.62
C ASP A 93 18.01 -2.45 -8.11
N PHE A 94 17.05 -2.14 -7.24
CA PHE A 94 15.62 -2.18 -7.56
C PHE A 94 14.77 -1.21 -6.73
N VAL A 95 13.76 -0.59 -7.34
CA VAL A 95 12.85 0.34 -6.65
C VAL A 95 11.40 -0.16 -6.67
N HIS A 96 10.75 -0.12 -5.51
CA HIS A 96 9.33 -0.43 -5.36
C HIS A 96 8.54 0.86 -5.05
N LEU A 97 7.74 1.32 -6.00
CA LEU A 97 6.86 2.48 -5.81
C LEU A 97 5.50 2.02 -5.28
N HIS A 98 5.05 2.60 -4.17
CA HIS A 98 3.77 2.27 -3.53
C HIS A 98 2.82 3.45 -3.63
N GLY A 99 1.73 3.26 -4.38
CA GLY A 99 0.82 4.32 -4.78
C GLY A 99 1.05 4.77 -6.22
N VAL A 100 0.35 5.84 -6.60
CA VAL A 100 0.33 6.29 -8.00
C VAL A 100 0.38 7.79 -8.13
N TRP A 101 -0.34 8.55 -7.30
CA TRP A 101 -0.65 9.96 -7.58
C TRP A 101 0.28 10.94 -6.88
N GLU A 102 1.24 10.44 -6.10
CA GLU A 102 2.19 11.22 -5.34
C GLU A 102 3.40 11.62 -6.19
N THR A 103 3.84 12.88 -6.09
CA THR A 103 4.90 13.43 -6.92
C THR A 103 6.28 12.89 -6.57
N ASN A 104 6.51 12.43 -5.33
CA ASN A 104 7.73 11.72 -4.97
C ASN A 104 7.88 10.41 -5.75
N LEU A 105 6.79 9.67 -6.01
CA LEU A 105 6.81 8.46 -6.85
C LEU A 105 7.15 8.80 -8.30
N LEU A 106 6.53 9.86 -8.84
CA LEU A 106 6.84 10.34 -10.18
C LEU A 106 8.33 10.69 -10.31
N ARG A 107 8.89 11.41 -9.33
CA ARG A 107 10.30 11.80 -9.30
C ARG A 107 11.24 10.62 -9.12
N ALA A 108 10.90 9.67 -8.24
CA ALA A 108 11.64 8.43 -8.10
C ALA A 108 11.70 7.68 -9.44
N SER A 109 10.58 7.55 -10.16
CA SER A 109 10.56 6.91 -11.48
C SER A 109 11.42 7.63 -12.53
N MET A 110 11.49 8.96 -12.47
CA MET A 110 12.34 9.76 -13.36
C MET A 110 13.81 9.49 -13.09
N LEU A 111 14.20 9.42 -11.82
CA LEU A 111 15.57 9.07 -11.41
C LEU A 111 15.91 7.62 -11.77
N CYS A 112 14.99 6.69 -11.56
CA CYS A 112 15.14 5.29 -11.98
C CYS A 112 15.46 5.19 -13.47
N ARG A 113 14.68 5.85 -14.33
CA ARG A 113 14.95 5.88 -15.78
C ARG A 113 16.26 6.60 -16.13
N ARG A 114 16.64 7.65 -15.38
CA ARG A 114 17.90 8.38 -15.59
C ARG A 114 19.12 7.54 -15.25
N PHE A 115 19.02 6.71 -14.21
CA PHE A 115 20.11 5.86 -13.72
C PHE A 115 20.02 4.41 -14.20
N SER A 116 19.05 4.09 -15.06
CA SER A 116 18.77 2.73 -15.54
C SER A 116 18.50 1.72 -14.43
N VAL A 117 17.89 2.17 -13.33
CA VAL A 117 17.46 1.31 -12.22
C VAL A 117 16.03 0.82 -12.50
N PRO A 118 15.78 -0.50 -12.52
CA PRO A 118 14.44 -1.03 -12.72
C PRO A 118 13.54 -0.72 -11.53
N TYR A 119 12.25 -0.48 -11.79
CA TYR A 119 11.26 -0.25 -10.76
C TYR A 119 9.92 -0.91 -11.07
N CYS A 120 9.16 -1.24 -10.04
CA CYS A 120 7.75 -1.61 -10.15
C CYS A 120 6.84 -0.56 -9.51
N VAL A 121 5.56 -0.62 -9.86
CA VAL A 121 4.51 0.21 -9.25
C VAL A 121 3.43 -0.69 -8.67
N CYS A 122 3.27 -0.65 -7.34
CA CYS A 122 2.13 -1.23 -6.64
C CYS A 122 1.02 -0.18 -6.53
N CYS A 123 -0.07 -0.41 -7.26
CA CYS A 123 -1.10 0.62 -7.44
C CYS A 123 -2.10 0.71 -6.28
N CYS A 124 -2.17 -0.33 -5.43
CA CYS A 124 -3.05 -0.39 -4.26
C CYS A 124 -4.53 0.00 -4.56
N GLY A 125 -5.07 -0.44 -5.71
CA GLY A 125 -6.43 -0.12 -6.17
C GLY A 125 -6.61 1.29 -6.75
N MET A 126 -5.59 2.15 -6.78
CA MET A 126 -5.72 3.55 -7.25
C MET A 126 -5.98 3.71 -8.75
N LEU A 127 -5.80 2.62 -9.52
CA LEU A 127 -6.01 2.55 -10.97
C LEU A 127 -7.24 1.74 -11.38
N ASP A 128 -8.05 1.27 -10.41
CA ASP A 128 -9.31 0.60 -10.73
C ASP A 128 -10.30 1.55 -11.44
N VAL A 129 -11.28 0.97 -12.13
CA VAL A 129 -12.28 1.72 -12.92
C VAL A 129 -12.99 2.79 -12.09
N TRP A 130 -13.43 2.43 -10.88
CA TRP A 130 -14.15 3.34 -9.99
C TRP A 130 -13.26 4.52 -9.56
N SER A 131 -12.01 4.26 -9.21
CA SER A 131 -11.04 5.26 -8.78
C SER A 131 -10.73 6.18 -9.95
N MET A 132 -10.59 5.66 -11.15
CA MET A 132 -10.33 6.45 -12.36
C MET A 132 -11.51 7.34 -12.77
N GLN A 133 -12.74 7.04 -12.32
CA GLN A 133 -13.91 7.92 -12.46
C GLN A 133 -13.93 9.08 -11.45
N GLN A 134 -13.14 9.01 -10.38
CA GLN A 134 -13.02 10.09 -9.40
C GLN A 134 -11.99 11.14 -9.84
N SER A 135 -12.38 12.42 -9.83
CA SER A 135 -11.51 13.52 -10.28
C SER A 135 -10.90 13.29 -11.68
N THR A 136 -11.69 12.72 -12.59
CA THR A 136 -11.26 12.23 -13.91
C THR A 136 -10.39 13.21 -14.68
N TRP A 137 -10.73 14.50 -14.69
CA TRP A 137 -9.97 15.51 -15.43
C TRP A 137 -8.56 15.72 -14.83
N LYS A 138 -8.42 15.73 -13.49
CA LYS A 138 -7.12 15.85 -12.81
C LYS A 138 -6.23 14.66 -13.14
N LYS A 139 -6.79 13.45 -13.10
CA LYS A 139 -6.06 12.22 -13.43
C LYS A 139 -5.68 12.15 -14.91
N LYS A 140 -6.56 12.57 -15.82
CA LYS A 140 -6.21 12.69 -17.26
C LYS A 140 -5.06 13.67 -17.48
N LEU A 141 -5.06 14.82 -16.79
CA LEU A 141 -3.97 15.78 -16.83
C LEU A 141 -2.67 15.18 -16.24
N ALA A 142 -2.73 14.58 -15.05
CA ALA A 142 -1.59 13.92 -14.42
C ALA A 142 -0.98 12.84 -15.33
N MET A 143 -1.81 12.00 -15.95
CA MET A 143 -1.37 10.99 -16.91
C MET A 143 -0.58 11.62 -18.06
N ARG A 144 -1.06 12.75 -18.62
CA ARG A 144 -0.33 13.51 -19.66
C ARG A 144 0.96 14.15 -19.14
N LEU A 145 1.00 14.58 -17.89
CA LEU A 145 2.14 15.27 -17.26
C LEU A 145 3.26 14.34 -16.77
N GLY A 146 3.17 13.04 -17.02
CA GLY A 146 4.28 12.10 -16.79
C GLY A 146 3.91 10.84 -16.03
N PHE A 147 2.74 10.79 -15.38
CA PHE A 147 2.31 9.58 -14.68
C PHE A 147 2.07 8.41 -15.63
N ARG A 148 1.62 8.67 -16.88
CA ARG A 148 1.56 7.62 -17.92
C ARG A 148 2.94 7.05 -18.22
N ARG A 149 3.96 7.90 -18.34
CA ARG A 149 5.36 7.50 -18.60
C ARG A 149 5.97 6.78 -17.40
N MET A 150 5.56 7.13 -16.18
CA MET A 150 5.92 6.39 -14.97
C MET A 150 5.36 4.97 -15.02
N LEU A 151 4.08 4.80 -15.31
CA LEU A 151 3.44 3.49 -15.36
C LEU A 151 3.96 2.63 -16.52
N ASP A 152 4.00 3.18 -17.75
CA ASP A 152 4.48 2.46 -18.93
C ASP A 152 5.99 2.15 -18.90
N GLY A 153 6.76 2.88 -18.09
CA GLY A 153 8.21 2.69 -17.95
C GLY A 153 8.61 1.74 -16.82
N ALA A 154 7.65 1.23 -16.04
CA ALA A 154 7.92 0.25 -14.99
C ALA A 154 8.34 -1.10 -15.61
N ALA A 155 9.21 -1.82 -14.90
CA ALA A 155 9.55 -3.20 -15.26
C ALA A 155 8.30 -4.10 -15.22
N PHE A 156 7.42 -3.85 -14.24
CA PHE A 156 6.09 -4.44 -14.16
C PHE A 156 5.17 -3.59 -13.27
N ILE A 157 3.86 -3.79 -13.43
CA ILE A 157 2.85 -3.30 -12.49
C ILE A 157 2.56 -4.43 -11.49
N HIS A 158 2.77 -4.16 -10.20
CA HIS A 158 2.49 -5.10 -9.13
C HIS A 158 0.99 -5.02 -8.80
N ALA A 159 0.27 -6.09 -9.12
CA ALA A 159 -1.12 -6.32 -8.73
C ALA A 159 -1.19 -7.37 -7.60
N LEU A 160 -2.19 -7.25 -6.73
CA LEU A 160 -2.36 -8.17 -5.60
C LEU A 160 -3.15 -9.43 -5.98
N ASN A 161 -4.00 -9.33 -7.00
CA ASN A 161 -4.86 -10.42 -7.48
C ASN A 161 -5.25 -10.20 -8.95
N ALA A 162 -5.96 -11.17 -9.53
CA ALA A 162 -6.43 -11.10 -10.91
C ALA A 162 -7.47 -9.99 -11.13
N ASP A 163 -8.32 -9.71 -10.15
CA ASP A 163 -9.36 -8.67 -10.26
C ASP A 163 -8.75 -7.28 -10.44
N GLU A 164 -7.66 -6.97 -9.73
CA GLU A 164 -6.93 -5.72 -9.90
C GLU A 164 -6.39 -5.54 -11.33
N ILE A 165 -5.92 -6.63 -11.95
CA ILE A 165 -5.47 -6.61 -13.36
C ILE A 165 -6.63 -6.32 -14.29
N GLU A 166 -7.76 -7.01 -14.11
CA GLU A 166 -8.95 -6.80 -14.95
C GLU A 166 -9.49 -5.38 -14.83
N LEU A 167 -9.55 -4.84 -13.61
CA LEU A 167 -10.02 -3.48 -13.35
C LEU A 167 -9.09 -2.40 -13.93
N MET A 168 -7.81 -2.72 -14.13
CA MET A 168 -6.82 -1.81 -14.70
C MET A 168 -6.65 -1.97 -16.22
N ARG A 169 -7.09 -3.10 -16.80
CA ARG A 169 -7.00 -3.43 -18.24
C ARG A 169 -7.45 -2.28 -19.16
N PRO A 170 -8.54 -1.53 -18.90
CA PRO A 170 -8.96 -0.43 -19.76
C PRO A 170 -7.95 0.71 -19.90
N LEU A 171 -6.97 0.84 -19.01
CA LEU A 171 -5.93 1.86 -19.10
C LEU A 171 -4.91 1.58 -20.22
N GLY A 172 -4.83 0.34 -20.70
CA GLY A 172 -3.91 -0.08 -21.77
C GLY A 172 -2.45 0.24 -21.44
N LEU A 173 -2.02 -0.01 -20.20
CA LEU A 173 -0.64 0.19 -19.77
C LEU A 173 0.30 -0.75 -20.52
N LYS A 174 1.52 -0.29 -20.81
CA LYS A 174 2.52 -1.07 -21.56
C LYS A 174 3.30 -2.03 -20.67
N ALA A 175 3.55 -1.65 -19.43
CA ALA A 175 4.26 -2.49 -18.48
C ALA A 175 3.44 -3.74 -18.16
N PRO A 176 4.06 -4.93 -18.13
CA PRO A 176 3.32 -6.17 -17.86
C PRO A 176 2.80 -6.17 -16.42
N PRO A 177 1.57 -6.64 -16.17
CA PRO A 177 1.10 -6.87 -14.82
C PRO A 177 1.69 -8.16 -14.25
N VAL A 178 2.05 -8.15 -12.96
CA VAL A 178 2.51 -9.33 -12.21
C VAL A 178 1.72 -9.43 -10.92
N ILE A 179 1.16 -10.61 -10.64
CA ILE A 179 0.43 -10.87 -9.40
C ILE A 179 1.41 -11.27 -8.31
N ILE A 180 1.53 -10.45 -7.27
CA ILE A 180 2.29 -10.75 -6.05
C ILE A 180 1.37 -10.44 -4.85
N PRO A 181 0.75 -11.44 -4.23
CA PRO A 181 -0.14 -11.23 -3.09
C PRO A 181 0.61 -10.63 -1.88
N ASN A 182 -0.11 -9.89 -1.05
CA ASN A 182 0.45 -9.44 0.24
C ASN A 182 0.65 -10.63 1.17
N GLY A 183 1.80 -10.66 1.84
CA GLY A 183 2.08 -11.61 2.91
C GLY A 183 1.64 -11.09 4.28
N ILE A 184 1.57 -12.02 5.23
CA ILE A 184 1.47 -11.75 6.67
C ILE A 184 2.61 -12.47 7.38
N PHE A 185 3.00 -12.00 8.56
CA PHE A 185 3.90 -12.77 9.40
C PHE A 185 3.09 -13.80 10.18
N LEU A 186 3.47 -15.08 10.07
CA LEU A 186 2.70 -16.15 10.69
C LEU A 186 2.63 -16.02 12.21
N ASN A 187 3.67 -15.52 12.87
CA ASN A 187 3.63 -15.26 14.32
C ASN A 187 2.65 -14.14 14.74
N GLU A 188 2.12 -13.34 13.80
CA GLU A 188 1.03 -12.39 14.09
C GLU A 188 -0.34 -13.09 14.17
N VAL A 189 -0.47 -14.30 13.63
CA VAL A 189 -1.74 -15.08 13.57
C VAL A 189 -1.65 -16.42 14.29
N GLU A 190 -0.46 -17.01 14.38
CA GLU A 190 -0.15 -18.24 15.09
C GLU A 190 0.13 -17.91 16.56
N GLY A 191 -0.96 -17.71 17.30
CA GLY A 191 -1.00 -17.59 18.75
C GLY A 191 -2.37 -18.07 19.21
N GLY A 192 -2.41 -18.95 20.22
CA GLY A 192 -3.62 -19.68 20.64
C GLY A 192 -4.81 -18.79 21.04
N GLU A 193 -5.96 -19.42 21.29
CA GLU A 193 -7.25 -18.80 21.66
C GLU A 193 -7.07 -17.56 22.56
N ALA A 194 -6.96 -16.38 21.95
CA ALA A 194 -7.04 -15.14 22.68
C ALA A 194 -8.52 -14.99 23.05
N ASP A 195 -8.82 -14.94 24.35
CA ASP A 195 -10.16 -14.53 24.81
C ASP A 195 -10.35 -13.06 24.44
N VAL A 196 -10.84 -12.84 23.22
CA VAL A 196 -11.15 -11.50 22.72
C VAL A 196 -12.48 -11.09 23.36
N GLY A 197 -12.37 -10.39 24.49
CA GLY A 197 -13.52 -9.86 25.20
C GLY A 197 -14.46 -9.09 24.27
N GLY A 198 -15.77 -9.38 24.37
CA GLY A 198 -16.80 -8.79 23.51
C GLY A 198 -17.27 -9.70 22.36
N LEU A 199 -16.62 -10.85 22.14
CA LEU A 199 -17.13 -11.87 21.23
C LEU A 199 -18.13 -12.80 21.93
N PRO A 200 -19.21 -13.22 21.24
CA PRO A 200 -20.17 -14.15 21.81
C PRO A 200 -19.56 -15.54 21.99
N ARG A 201 -19.99 -16.24 23.04
CA ARG A 201 -19.59 -17.63 23.32
C ARG A 201 -20.25 -18.65 22.39
N ARG A 202 -21.38 -18.28 21.78
CA ARG A 202 -22.07 -19.09 20.79
C ARG A 202 -21.44 -18.87 19.40
N PRO A 203 -21.63 -19.80 18.44
CA PRO A 203 -21.08 -19.63 17.10
C PRO A 203 -21.50 -18.29 16.48
N TYR A 204 -20.59 -17.66 15.74
CA TYR A 204 -20.86 -16.38 15.11
C TYR A 204 -20.19 -16.25 13.74
N VAL A 205 -20.74 -15.38 12.92
CA VAL A 205 -20.12 -14.88 11.69
C VAL A 205 -19.47 -13.54 12.01
N LEU A 206 -18.16 -13.41 11.75
CA LEU A 206 -17.42 -12.17 11.98
C LEU A 206 -17.21 -11.40 10.68
N PHE A 207 -17.68 -10.16 10.65
CA PHE A 207 -17.23 -9.14 9.72
C PHE A 207 -16.17 -8.29 10.39
N LEU A 208 -14.94 -8.30 9.85
CA LEU A 208 -13.83 -7.50 10.36
C LEU A 208 -13.26 -6.61 9.24
N SER A 209 -13.69 -5.35 9.21
CA SER A 209 -13.26 -4.36 8.21
C SER A 209 -13.72 -2.96 8.61
N ARG A 210 -13.08 -1.92 8.08
CA ARG A 210 -13.60 -0.54 8.15
C ARG A 210 -15.07 -0.47 7.75
N LEU A 211 -15.87 0.31 8.48
CA LEU A 211 -17.29 0.50 8.26
C LEU A 211 -17.53 1.47 7.10
N HIS A 212 -17.38 0.96 5.87
CA HIS A 212 -17.44 1.76 4.66
C HIS A 212 -18.29 1.05 3.59
N TYR A 213 -19.08 1.80 2.81
CA TYR A 213 -20.03 1.22 1.83
C TYR A 213 -19.37 0.22 0.85
N LYS A 214 -18.13 0.48 0.43
CA LYS A 214 -17.34 -0.43 -0.43
C LYS A 214 -17.10 -1.82 0.16
N LYS A 215 -17.32 -2.01 1.47
CA LYS A 215 -17.14 -3.28 2.17
C LYS A 215 -18.41 -4.11 2.23
N GLY A 216 -19.52 -3.61 1.68
CA GLY A 216 -20.74 -4.38 1.46
C GLY A 216 -21.46 -4.76 2.76
N LEU A 217 -21.43 -3.90 3.78
CA LEU A 217 -22.10 -4.18 5.06
C LEU A 217 -23.62 -4.24 4.90
N ASP A 218 -24.17 -3.45 3.99
CA ASP A 218 -25.54 -3.52 3.50
C ASP A 218 -25.86 -4.90 2.89
N ILE A 219 -24.98 -5.39 2.00
CA ILE A 219 -25.12 -6.71 1.38
C ILE A 219 -25.06 -7.82 2.45
N LEU A 220 -24.14 -7.71 3.41
CA LEU A 220 -24.02 -8.65 4.52
C LEU A 220 -25.27 -8.66 5.39
N ALA A 221 -25.81 -7.48 5.73
CA ALA A 221 -27.02 -7.37 6.56
C ALA A 221 -28.22 -8.02 5.86
N ASP A 222 -28.40 -7.76 4.56
CA ASP A 222 -29.47 -8.36 3.76
C ASP A 222 -29.32 -9.88 3.64
N ALA A 223 -28.10 -10.37 3.43
CA ALA A 223 -27.81 -11.80 3.38
C ALA A 223 -28.08 -12.46 4.74
N PHE A 224 -27.58 -11.87 5.82
CA PHE A 224 -27.72 -12.41 7.17
C PHE A 224 -29.20 -12.46 7.61
N ARG A 225 -29.98 -11.41 7.32
CA ARG A 225 -31.43 -11.39 7.58
C ARG A 225 -32.17 -12.57 6.94
N ARG A 226 -31.72 -13.03 5.76
CA ARG A 226 -32.34 -14.15 5.04
C ARG A 226 -31.98 -15.50 5.63
N VAL A 227 -30.77 -15.65 6.19
CA VAL A 227 -30.27 -16.93 6.73
C VAL A 227 -30.47 -17.07 8.25
N ALA A 228 -30.61 -15.97 8.99
CA ALA A 228 -30.79 -15.98 10.44
C ALA A 228 -31.92 -16.90 10.93
N PRO A 229 -33.09 -17.00 10.27
CA PRO A 229 -34.13 -17.95 10.68
C PRO A 229 -33.73 -19.43 10.56
N LEU A 230 -32.75 -19.75 9.70
CA LEU A 230 -32.24 -21.12 9.51
C LEU A 230 -31.18 -21.49 10.55
N PHE A 231 -30.56 -20.49 11.18
CA PHE A 231 -29.46 -20.65 12.14
C PHE A 231 -29.69 -19.75 13.37
N PRO A 232 -30.70 -20.06 14.21
CA PRO A 232 -31.11 -19.19 15.31
C PRO A 232 -30.04 -19.03 16.41
N ASP A 233 -29.09 -19.96 16.50
CA ASP A 233 -28.01 -19.95 17.48
C ASP A 233 -26.71 -19.31 16.98
N VAL A 234 -26.73 -18.70 15.78
CA VAL A 234 -25.57 -18.04 15.18
C VAL A 234 -25.72 -16.52 15.24
N ASP A 235 -24.77 -15.84 15.87
CA ASP A 235 -24.75 -14.37 15.94
C ASP A 235 -24.01 -13.76 14.72
N LEU A 236 -24.36 -12.52 14.34
CA LEU A 236 -23.54 -11.70 13.44
C LEU A 236 -22.76 -10.68 14.27
N VAL A 237 -21.43 -10.76 14.19
CA VAL A 237 -20.52 -9.80 14.84
C VAL A 237 -19.93 -8.89 13.77
N VAL A 238 -20.06 -7.57 13.97
CA VAL A 238 -19.49 -6.55 13.08
C VAL A 238 -18.45 -5.76 13.85
N ALA A 239 -17.20 -5.81 13.39
CA ALA A 239 -16.06 -5.16 14.03
C ALA A 239 -15.28 -4.29 13.02
N GLY A 240 -15.05 -3.03 13.38
CA GLY A 240 -14.22 -2.10 12.63
C GLY A 240 -14.53 -0.63 12.94
N PRO A 241 -13.58 0.28 12.72
CA PRO A 241 -13.79 1.72 12.83
C PRO A 241 -14.42 2.33 11.56
#